data_AF-A0AAW6UVR7-F1
#
_entry.id   AF-A0AAW6UVR7-F1
#
_cell.length_a   1.000
_cell.length_b   1.000
_cell.length_c   1.000
_cell.angle_alpha   90.00
_cell.angle_beta   90.00
_cell.angle_gamma   90.00
#
_symmetry.space_group_name_H-M   'P 1'
#
loop_
_entity.id
_entity.type
_entity.pdbx_description
1 polymer ?
#
loop_
_entity_poly.entity_id
_entity_poly.type
_entity_poly.pdbx_seq_one_letter_code
_entity_poly.pdbx_strand_id
1 'polypeptide(L)'
;MNSTLRLGLIIGSIVTLLLIIVVYIFKPLSTTPPNTVQPQEKPIPTEIILEKKLVLSALVQANTVTVSNQAELIQQRDRLYQDFEEISNSLSVGQQPDFRQVSDLLDKQKQLVKTGVLSANDAISYCQFLRQILPAMDHQINQHILQLEQLKRATS
;
A
#
# COMPACT_ATOMS: atom_id res chain seq x y z
N MET A 1 39.68 -8.32 -32.20
CA MET A 1 38.33 -8.75 -31.78
C MET A 1 37.44 -7.51 -31.76
N ASN A 2 36.42 -7.49 -32.60
CA ASN A 2 35.54 -6.36 -32.92
C ASN A 2 34.76 -5.86 -31.68
N SER A 3 34.90 -4.57 -31.36
CA SER A 3 34.27 -3.93 -30.19
C SER A 3 32.74 -4.02 -30.22
N THR A 4 32.14 -4.08 -31.42
CA THR A 4 30.69 -4.24 -31.63
C THR A 4 30.18 -5.61 -31.17
N LEU A 5 30.97 -6.68 -31.38
CA LEU A 5 30.61 -8.04 -30.94
C LEU A 5 30.69 -8.16 -29.41
N ARG A 6 31.69 -7.53 -28.79
CA ARG A 6 31.83 -7.50 -27.33
C ARG A 6 30.68 -6.73 -26.68
N LEU A 7 30.24 -5.61 -27.28
CA LEU A 7 29.13 -4.82 -26.78
C LEU A 7 27.81 -5.60 -26.85
N GLY A 8 27.56 -6.30 -27.97
CA GLY A 8 26.38 -7.16 -28.11
C GLY A 8 26.33 -8.29 -27.07
N LEU A 9 27.48 -8.88 -26.73
CA LEU A 9 27.58 -9.95 -25.73
C LEU A 9 27.30 -9.43 -24.31
N ILE A 10 27.78 -8.22 -23.98
CA ILE A 10 27.52 -7.58 -22.68
C ILE A 10 26.03 -7.25 -22.52
N ILE A 11 25.42 -6.63 -23.54
CA ILE A 11 24.00 -6.27 -23.53
C ILE A 11 23.13 -7.53 -23.42
N GLY A 12 23.43 -8.57 -24.20
CA GLY A 12 22.73 -9.86 -24.14
C GLY A 12 22.82 -10.51 -22.76
N SER A 13 23.99 -10.48 -22.13
CA SER A 13 24.21 -11.04 -20.78
C SER A 13 23.36 -10.31 -19.73
N ILE A 14 23.31 -8.97 -19.76
CA ILE A 14 22.54 -8.15 -18.82
C ILE A 14 21.03 -8.44 -18.93
N VAL A 15 20.50 -8.50 -20.17
CA VAL A 15 19.07 -8.81 -20.40
C VAL A 15 18.71 -10.21 -19.90
N THR A 16 19.60 -11.18 -20.10
CA THR A 16 19.37 -12.57 -19.66
C THR A 16 19.35 -12.68 -18.13
N LEU A 17 20.25 -11.97 -17.43
CA LEU A 17 20.30 -11.93 -15.97
C LEU A 17 19.03 -11.28 -15.37
N LEU A 18 18.54 -10.20 -15.98
CA LEU A 18 17.29 -9.54 -15.59
C LEU A 18 16.09 -10.48 -15.71
N LEU A 19 15.98 -11.23 -16.81
CA LEU A 19 14.90 -12.22 -16.99
C LEU A 19 14.95 -13.33 -15.94
N ILE A 20 16.14 -13.84 -15.60
CA ILE A 20 16.31 -14.86 -14.56
C ILE A 20 15.85 -14.33 -13.19
N ILE A 21 16.19 -13.09 -12.84
CA ILE A 21 15.79 -12.46 -11.57
C ILE A 21 14.27 -12.34 -11.49
N VAL A 22 13.60 -11.88 -12.56
CA VAL A 22 12.13 -11.80 -12.61
C VAL A 22 11.51 -13.18 -12.38
N VAL A 23 11.97 -14.22 -13.08
CA VAL A 23 11.49 -15.60 -12.86
C VAL A 23 11.73 -16.09 -11.42
N TYR A 24 12.82 -15.65 -10.77
CA TYR A 24 13.13 -16.03 -9.40
C TYR A 24 12.23 -15.34 -8.35
N ILE A 25 11.88 -14.07 -8.58
CA ILE A 25 10.96 -13.33 -7.70
C ILE A 25 9.53 -13.89 -7.81
N PHE A 26 9.13 -14.32 -9.00
CA PHE A 26 7.80 -14.89 -9.26
C PHE A 26 7.71 -16.41 -9.01
N LYS A 27 8.78 -17.08 -8.58
CA LYS A 27 8.69 -18.43 -8.04
C LYS A 27 8.08 -18.35 -6.64
N PRO A 28 6.83 -18.81 -6.41
CA PRO A 28 6.33 -18.93 -5.05
C PRO A 28 7.27 -19.91 -4.32
N LEU A 29 7.76 -19.50 -3.15
CA LEU A 29 8.36 -20.43 -2.22
C LEU A 29 7.28 -21.47 -1.89
N SER A 30 7.31 -22.62 -2.56
CA SER A 30 6.66 -23.84 -2.07
C SER A 30 7.43 -24.29 -0.84
N THR A 31 7.24 -23.58 0.27
CA THR A 31 7.52 -24.08 1.60
C THR A 31 6.41 -25.08 1.91
N THR A 32 6.64 -26.33 1.55
CA THR A 32 5.98 -27.48 2.18
C THR A 32 6.42 -27.49 3.65
N PRO A 33 5.53 -27.26 4.64
CA PRO A 33 5.86 -27.58 6.01
C PRO A 33 5.79 -29.11 6.18
N PRO A 34 6.87 -29.77 6.61
CA PRO A 34 6.78 -31.14 7.09
C PRO A 34 6.34 -31.04 8.55
N ASN A 35 5.15 -31.52 8.89
CA ASN A 35 4.88 -32.01 10.25
C ASN A 35 3.64 -32.91 10.25
N THR A 36 3.90 -34.18 9.97
CA THR A 36 3.16 -35.29 10.55
C THR A 36 3.49 -35.35 12.03
N VAL A 37 2.61 -34.91 12.92
CA VAL A 37 2.43 -35.59 14.22
C VAL A 37 1.00 -35.37 14.71
N GLN A 38 0.22 -36.45 14.70
CA GLN A 38 -0.93 -36.66 15.58
C GLN A 38 -0.36 -37.37 16.82
N PRO A 39 -0.62 -36.92 18.05
CA PRO A 39 -1.48 -37.74 18.92
C PRO A 39 -2.34 -36.96 19.93
N GLN A 40 -3.54 -37.51 20.13
CA GLN A 40 -4.52 -37.33 21.20
C GLN A 40 -4.16 -36.49 22.44
N GLU A 41 -5.10 -35.65 22.86
CA GLU A 41 -5.17 -35.11 24.23
C GLU A 41 -6.58 -35.27 24.83
N LYS A 42 -6.67 -35.95 25.99
CA LYS A 42 -7.78 -35.99 26.96
C LYS A 42 -7.23 -36.54 28.29
N PRO A 43 -7.65 -36.11 29.50
CA PRO A 43 -8.07 -34.78 29.98
C PRO A 43 -7.33 -34.33 31.29
N ILE A 44 -7.26 -33.00 31.51
CA ILE A 44 -7.48 -32.18 32.74
C ILE A 44 -7.26 -32.82 34.14
N PRO A 45 -6.52 -32.16 35.08
CA PRO A 45 -7.18 -31.43 36.19
C PRO A 45 -6.52 -30.11 36.67
N THR A 46 -7.38 -29.09 36.82
CA THR A 46 -7.60 -28.29 38.05
C THR A 46 -6.46 -27.39 38.53
N GLU A 47 -6.54 -26.08 38.39
CA GLU A 47 -7.20 -25.03 39.21
C GLU A 47 -6.92 -23.74 38.39
N ILE A 48 -7.76 -22.71 38.27
CA ILE A 48 -8.07 -21.67 39.27
C ILE A 48 -9.32 -20.94 38.74
N ILE A 49 -10.45 -21.04 39.44
CA ILE A 49 -11.62 -20.17 39.23
C ILE A 49 -11.64 -19.18 40.38
N LEU A 50 -11.08 -17.99 40.16
CA LEU A 50 -11.48 -16.73 40.78
C LEU A 50 -10.74 -15.61 40.03
N GLU A 51 -11.24 -14.37 40.03
CA GLU A 51 -10.52 -13.15 39.57
C GLU A 51 -10.53 -12.73 38.08
N LYS A 52 -11.43 -13.19 37.20
CA LYS A 52 -11.56 -12.54 35.86
C LYS A 52 -12.98 -12.36 35.34
N LYS A 53 -13.87 -11.77 36.13
CA LYS A 53 -15.22 -11.38 35.67
C LYS A 53 -15.47 -9.86 35.60
N LEU A 54 -14.47 -9.01 35.85
CA LEU A 54 -14.65 -7.55 35.80
C LEU A 54 -13.74 -6.82 34.79
N VAL A 55 -12.80 -7.50 34.14
CA VAL A 55 -11.92 -6.92 33.10
C VAL A 55 -12.40 -7.20 31.67
N LEU A 56 -13.33 -8.15 31.48
CA LEU A 56 -13.77 -8.56 30.13
C LEU A 56 -14.68 -7.53 29.45
N SER A 57 -15.41 -6.68 30.20
CA SER A 57 -16.30 -5.68 29.61
C SER A 57 -15.61 -4.40 29.13
N ALA A 58 -14.43 -4.07 29.66
CA ALA A 58 -13.67 -2.90 29.21
C ALA A 58 -12.81 -3.19 27.95
N LEU A 59 -12.28 -4.40 27.83
CA LEU A 59 -11.45 -4.81 26.69
C LEU A 59 -12.28 -5.06 25.41
N VAL A 60 -13.52 -5.54 25.55
CA VAL A 60 -14.42 -5.73 24.40
C VAL A 60 -14.81 -4.39 23.76
N GLN A 61 -15.06 -3.35 24.55
CA GLN A 61 -15.41 -2.03 24.01
C GLN A 61 -14.22 -1.28 23.40
N ALA A 62 -13.00 -1.44 23.95
CA ALA A 62 -11.80 -0.85 23.36
C ALA A 62 -11.41 -1.50 22.02
N ASN A 63 -11.59 -2.82 21.90
CA ASN A 63 -11.26 -3.56 20.69
C ASN A 63 -12.32 -3.40 19.59
N THR A 64 -13.61 -3.26 19.92
CA THR A 64 -14.64 -3.01 18.90
C THR A 64 -14.54 -1.60 18.30
N VAL A 65 -14.17 -0.59 19.09
CA VAL A 65 -14.02 0.79 18.62
C VAL A 65 -12.78 0.94 17.74
N THR A 66 -11.65 0.31 18.10
CA THR A 66 -10.42 0.35 17.29
C THR A 66 -10.54 -0.41 15.97
N VAL A 67 -11.21 -1.57 15.96
CA VAL A 67 -11.47 -2.33 14.71
C VAL A 67 -12.45 -1.57 13.80
N SER A 68 -13.48 -0.92 14.36
CA SER A 68 -14.40 -0.08 13.58
C SER A 68 -13.68 1.12 12.94
N ASN A 69 -12.84 1.82 13.70
CA ASN A 69 -12.08 2.98 13.18
C ASN A 69 -11.11 2.56 12.07
N GLN A 70 -10.47 1.39 12.18
CA GLN A 70 -9.58 0.89 11.14
C GLN A 70 -10.34 0.50 9.87
N ALA A 71 -11.51 -0.12 10.01
CA ALA A 71 -12.38 -0.45 8.87
C ALA A 71 -12.85 0.81 8.13
N GLU A 72 -13.20 1.88 8.86
CA GLU A 72 -13.58 3.16 8.27
C GLU A 72 -12.43 3.80 7.48
N LEU A 73 -11.20 3.79 8.01
CA LEU A 73 -10.04 4.33 7.30
C LEU A 73 -9.71 3.53 6.02
N ILE A 74 -9.87 2.21 6.04
CA ILE A 74 -9.71 1.37 4.85
C ILE A 74 -10.77 1.73 3.80
N GLN A 75 -12.02 1.91 4.23
CA GLN A 75 -13.09 2.34 3.32
C GLN A 75 -12.81 3.72 2.72
N GLN A 76 -12.25 4.65 3.49
CA GLN A 76 -11.85 5.97 2.98
C GLN A 76 -10.75 5.87 1.92
N ARG A 77 -9.76 4.98 2.11
CA ARG A 77 -8.75 4.69 1.11
C ARG A 77 -9.35 4.09 -0.16
N ASP A 78 -10.30 3.17 -0.04
CA ASP A 78 -10.92 2.54 -1.21
C ASP A 78 -11.72 3.56 -2.03
N ARG A 79 -12.47 4.44 -1.36
CA ARG A 79 -13.15 5.57 -2.01
C ARG A 79 -12.16 6.52 -2.69
N LEU A 80 -11.03 6.81 -2.03
CA LEU A 80 -9.97 7.63 -2.61
C LEU A 80 -9.50 7.07 -3.96
N TYR A 81 -9.31 5.75 -4.06
CA TYR A 81 -8.91 5.12 -5.32
C TYR A 81 -10.00 5.20 -6.40
N GLN A 82 -11.26 5.04 -6.03
CA GLN A 82 -12.39 5.18 -6.95
C GLN A 82 -12.50 6.61 -7.52
N ASP A 83 -12.41 7.63 -6.66
CA ASP A 83 -12.45 9.03 -7.08
C ASP A 83 -11.29 9.36 -8.04
N PHE A 84 -10.12 8.77 -7.79
CA PHE A 84 -8.94 8.89 -8.63
C PHE A 84 -9.10 8.20 -9.99
N GLU A 85 -9.71 7.02 -10.04
CA GLU A 85 -10.05 6.35 -11.29
C GLU A 85 -11.03 7.16 -12.13
N GLU A 86 -12.02 7.80 -11.51
CA GLU A 86 -12.98 8.67 -12.20
C GLU A 86 -12.27 9.86 -12.87
N ILE A 87 -11.35 10.51 -12.17
CA ILE A 87 -10.51 11.60 -12.73
C ILE A 87 -9.65 11.10 -13.89
N SER A 88 -9.00 9.96 -13.73
CA SER A 88 -8.17 9.37 -14.78
C SER A 88 -9.01 9.02 -16.02
N ASN A 89 -10.20 8.46 -15.81
CA ASN A 89 -11.12 8.09 -16.88
C ASN A 89 -11.67 9.33 -17.60
N SER A 90 -12.05 10.38 -16.86
CA SER A 90 -12.50 11.64 -17.46
C SER A 90 -11.40 12.24 -18.35
N LEU A 91 -10.16 12.23 -17.87
CA LEU A 91 -9.00 12.68 -18.64
C LEU A 91 -8.76 11.83 -19.88
N SER A 92 -8.93 10.51 -19.78
CA SER A 92 -8.76 9.58 -20.91
C SER A 92 -9.78 9.81 -22.03
N VAL A 93 -10.98 10.35 -21.73
CA VAL A 93 -11.98 10.71 -22.74
C VAL A 93 -11.86 12.18 -23.20
N GLY A 94 -10.81 12.87 -22.77
CA GLY A 94 -10.54 14.28 -23.11
C GLY A 94 -11.35 15.29 -22.28
N GLN A 95 -12.01 14.85 -21.20
CA GLN A 95 -12.74 15.72 -20.31
C GLN A 95 -11.86 16.20 -19.16
N GLN A 96 -11.84 17.51 -18.95
CA GLN A 96 -11.07 18.12 -17.89
C GLN A 96 -11.77 17.92 -16.53
N PRO A 97 -11.09 17.37 -15.52
CA PRO A 97 -11.65 17.18 -14.18
C PRO A 97 -11.80 18.52 -13.47
N ASP A 98 -12.71 18.57 -12.49
CA ASP A 98 -12.84 19.72 -11.61
C ASP A 98 -11.61 19.84 -10.70
N PHE A 99 -10.83 20.91 -10.86
CA PHE A 99 -9.62 21.15 -10.10
C PHE A 99 -9.85 21.25 -8.60
N ARG A 100 -11.03 21.72 -8.15
CA ARG A 100 -11.34 21.76 -6.72
C ARG A 100 -11.46 20.36 -6.16
N GLN A 101 -12.12 19.46 -6.88
CA GLN A 101 -12.28 18.06 -6.47
C GLN A 101 -10.93 17.35 -6.43
N VAL A 102 -10.06 17.60 -7.41
CA VAL A 102 -8.69 17.05 -7.41
C VAL A 102 -7.92 17.54 -6.18
N SER A 103 -7.95 18.84 -5.87
CA SER A 103 -7.25 19.37 -4.68
C SER A 103 -7.78 18.78 -3.37
N ASP A 104 -9.10 18.70 -3.21
CA ASP A 104 -9.73 18.08 -2.04
C ASP A 104 -9.31 16.60 -1.90
N LEU A 105 -9.20 15.89 -3.03
CA LEU A 105 -8.77 14.50 -3.06
C LEU A 105 -7.30 14.33 -2.67
N LEU A 106 -6.42 15.23 -3.12
CA LEU A 106 -5.01 15.26 -2.71
C LEU A 106 -4.85 15.53 -1.21
N ASP A 107 -5.72 16.37 -0.63
CA ASP A 107 -5.73 16.61 0.81
C ASP A 107 -6.22 15.40 1.61
N LYS A 108 -7.28 14.72 1.16
CA LYS A 108 -7.74 13.44 1.74
C LYS A 108 -6.63 12.38 1.69
N GLN A 109 -5.95 12.25 0.56
CA GLN A 109 -4.83 11.33 0.40
C GLN A 109 -3.75 11.59 1.46
N LYS A 110 -3.34 12.85 1.63
CA LYS A 110 -2.34 13.25 2.63
C LYS A 110 -2.78 12.90 4.05
N GLN A 111 -4.06 13.05 4.40
CA GLN A 111 -4.58 12.65 5.71
C GLN A 111 -4.48 11.14 5.92
N LEU A 112 -4.83 10.34 4.91
CA LEU A 112 -4.71 8.87 4.97
C LEU A 112 -3.26 8.39 5.07
N VAL A 113 -2.30 9.15 4.53
CA VAL A 113 -0.87 8.87 4.74
C VAL A 113 -0.48 9.14 6.20
N LYS A 114 -0.98 10.22 6.81
CA LYS A 114 -0.72 10.53 8.23
C LYS A 114 -1.26 9.45 9.17
N THR A 115 -2.36 8.80 8.82
CA THR A 115 -2.92 7.68 9.62
C THR A 115 -2.22 6.35 9.38
N GLY A 116 -1.27 6.29 8.43
CA GLY A 116 -0.52 5.08 8.07
C GLY A 116 -1.33 4.04 7.26
N VAL A 117 -2.58 4.35 6.90
CA VAL A 117 -3.44 3.46 6.10
C VAL A 117 -3.07 3.51 4.62
N LEU A 118 -2.46 4.62 4.19
CA LEU A 118 -1.88 4.78 2.86
C LEU A 118 -0.36 4.99 2.96
N SER A 119 0.41 4.28 2.14
CA SER A 119 1.85 4.49 2.04
C SER A 119 2.16 5.85 1.42
N ALA A 120 3.12 6.57 2.00
CA ALA A 120 3.60 7.83 1.44
C ALA A 120 4.21 7.64 0.03
N ASN A 121 4.87 6.52 -0.24
CA ASN A 121 5.41 6.22 -1.56
C ASN A 121 4.30 6.04 -2.61
N ASP A 122 3.22 5.37 -2.25
CA ASP A 122 2.09 5.13 -3.16
C ASP A 122 1.39 6.45 -3.49
N ALA A 123 1.17 7.28 -2.47
CA ALA A 123 0.63 8.63 -2.62
C ALA A 123 1.50 9.51 -3.54
N ILE A 124 2.83 9.51 -3.33
CA ILE A 124 3.77 10.26 -4.18
C ILE A 124 3.73 9.76 -5.63
N SER A 125 3.73 8.43 -5.83
CA SER A 125 3.68 7.84 -7.17
C SER A 125 2.40 8.23 -7.90
N TYR A 126 1.28 8.26 -7.19
CA TYR A 126 0.00 8.70 -7.75
C TYR A 126 0.02 10.19 -8.12
N CYS A 127 0.58 11.04 -7.27
CA CYS A 127 0.76 12.46 -7.59
C CYS A 127 1.64 12.65 -8.83
N GLN A 128 2.71 11.87 -8.99
CA GLN A 128 3.56 11.92 -10.19
C GLN A 128 2.79 11.54 -11.45
N PHE A 129 1.93 10.52 -11.39
CA PHE A 129 1.03 10.16 -12.47
C PHE A 129 0.06 11.30 -12.82
N LEU A 130 -0.63 11.86 -11.82
CA LEU A 130 -1.55 12.99 -12.02
C LEU A 130 -0.84 14.17 -12.66
N ARG A 131 0.40 14.46 -12.29
CA ARG A 131 1.19 15.53 -12.90
C ARG A 131 1.42 15.34 -14.39
N GLN A 132 1.56 14.09 -14.84
CA GLN A 132 1.74 13.75 -16.25
C GLN A 132 0.44 13.90 -17.05
N ILE A 133 -0.69 13.51 -16.47
CA ILE A 133 -1.99 13.51 -17.17
C ILE A 133 -2.81 14.79 -16.95
N LEU A 134 -2.46 15.60 -15.96
CA LEU A 134 -3.12 16.85 -15.59
C LEU A 134 -2.11 18.01 -15.40
N PRO A 135 -1.42 18.45 -16.47
CA PRO A 135 -0.38 19.47 -16.38
C PRO A 135 -0.91 20.84 -15.90
N ALA A 136 -2.21 21.11 -16.05
CA ALA A 136 -2.83 22.35 -15.57
C ALA A 136 -2.73 22.55 -14.05
N MET A 137 -2.55 21.47 -13.28
CA MET A 137 -2.37 21.51 -11.83
C MET A 137 -0.94 21.20 -11.38
N ASP A 138 0.05 21.23 -12.29
CA ASP A 138 1.43 20.79 -12.03
C ASP A 138 2.02 21.38 -10.74
N HIS A 139 1.91 22.71 -10.56
CA HIS A 139 2.44 23.38 -9.39
C HIS A 139 1.78 22.89 -8.08
N GLN A 140 0.46 22.77 -8.05
CA GLN A 140 -0.28 22.33 -6.86
C GLN A 140 0.09 20.88 -6.53
N ILE A 141 0.08 19.99 -7.52
CA ILE A 141 0.46 18.59 -7.35
C ILE A 141 1.91 18.48 -6.87
N ASN A 142 2.83 19.28 -7.41
CA ASN A 142 4.22 19.29 -6.99
C ASN A 142 4.39 19.74 -5.53
N GLN A 143 3.61 20.73 -5.08
CA GLN A 143 3.59 21.13 -3.67
C GLN A 143 3.10 19.99 -2.76
N HIS A 144 2.08 19.23 -3.18
CA HIS A 144 1.62 18.06 -2.45
C HIS A 144 2.69 16.95 -2.37
N ILE A 145 3.43 16.69 -3.46
CA ILE A 145 4.54 15.74 -3.46
C ILE A 145 5.58 16.13 -2.41
N LEU A 146 5.99 17.40 -2.37
CA LEU A 146 6.96 17.89 -1.38
C LEU A 146 6.47 17.70 0.06
N GLN A 147 5.18 17.95 0.32
CA GLN A 147 4.59 17.71 1.65
C GLN A 147 4.60 16.21 2.03
N LEU A 148 4.29 15.33 1.08
CA LEU A 148 4.30 13.89 1.29
C LEU A 148 5.73 13.37 1.51
N GLU A 149 6.72 13.90 0.81
CA GLU A 149 8.13 13.57 1.03
C GLU A 149 8.62 13.99 2.43
N GLN A 150 8.23 15.18 2.88
CA GLN A 150 8.52 15.64 4.24
C GLN A 150 7.87 14.72 5.27
N LEU A 151 6.60 14.37 5.08
CA LEU A 151 5.89 13.45 5.96
C LEU A 151 6.57 12.08 6.01
N LYS A 152 6.93 11.52 4.84
CA LYS A 152 7.68 10.27 4.75
C LYS A 152 8.97 10.29 5.56
N ARG A 153 9.75 11.37 5.49
CA ARG A 153 11.00 11.52 6.26
C ARG A 153 10.75 11.65 7.76
N ALA A 154 9.61 12.20 8.17
CA ALA A 154 9.25 12.35 9.58
C ALA A 154 8.72 11.06 10.21
N THR A 155 8.20 10.14 9.40
CA THR A 155 7.60 8.87 9.86
C THR A 155 8.45 7.64 9.55
N SER A 156 9.64 7.82 8.94
CA SER A 156 10.59 6.76 8.59
C SER A 156 11.73 6.67 9.60
#